data_AF-A0A8E8EWG9-F1
#
_entry.id   AF-A0A8E8EWG9-F1
#
_cell.length_a   1.000
_cell.length_b   1.000
_cell.length_c   1.000
_cell.angle_alpha   90.00
_cell.angle_beta   90.00
_cell.angle_gamma   90.00
#
_symmetry.space_group_name_H-M   'P 1'
#
loop_
_entity.id
_entity.type
_entity.pdbx_description
1 polymer ?
#
loop_
_entity_poly.entity_id
_entity_poly.type
_entity_poly.pdbx_seq_one_letter_code
_entity_poly.pdbx_strand_id
1 'polypeptide(L)'
;MVDAGTVYLVASGALLLVALGVGARVLLAIFREGRERSRKRREGEIDRFTEDPVYDRDPPDPDADGSRPSTCPHCGAENASGFTFCRECAGPLGPNG
;
A
#
# COMPACT_ATOMS: atom_id res chain seq x y z
N MET A 1 20.25 61.46 1.62
CA MET A 1 18.77 61.52 1.76
C MET A 1 18.25 60.15 1.38
N VAL A 2 17.52 59.49 2.28
CA VAL A 2 16.90 58.19 1.95
C VAL A 2 15.64 58.50 1.16
N ASP A 3 15.57 58.05 -0.08
CA ASP A 3 14.40 58.26 -0.93
C ASP A 3 13.24 57.33 -0.50
N ALA A 4 12.00 57.77 -0.70
CA ALA A 4 10.82 57.00 -0.35
C ALA A 4 10.80 55.63 -1.04
N GLY A 5 11.33 55.54 -2.27
CA GLY A 5 11.49 54.28 -3.00
C GLY A 5 12.47 53.33 -2.30
N THR A 6 13.56 53.84 -1.72
CA THR A 6 14.51 53.00 -0.97
C THR A 6 13.87 52.45 0.30
N VAL A 7 13.10 53.28 1.02
CA VAL A 7 12.37 52.83 2.22
C VAL A 7 11.34 51.75 1.87
N TYR A 8 10.60 51.93 0.77
CA TYR A 8 9.61 50.96 0.31
C TYR A 8 10.23 49.61 -0.09
N LEU A 9 11.36 49.63 -0.80
CA LEU A 9 12.07 48.41 -1.20
C LEU A 9 12.60 47.63 0.01
N VAL A 10 13.16 48.34 1.00
CA VAL A 10 13.64 47.70 2.22
C VAL A 10 12.48 47.11 3.03
N ALA A 11 11.38 47.86 3.17
CA ALA A 11 10.21 47.40 3.92
C ALA A 11 9.55 46.17 3.27
N SER A 12 9.33 46.21 1.95
CA SER A 12 8.76 45.09 1.21
C SER A 12 9.70 43.88 1.18
N GLY A 13 11.01 44.09 1.00
CA GLY A 13 12.01 43.03 1.09
C GLY A 13 12.05 42.36 2.45
N ALA A 14 12.02 43.14 3.54
CA ALA A 14 11.95 42.60 4.90
C ALA A 14 10.68 41.77 5.12
N LEU A 15 9.52 42.25 4.67
CA LEU A 15 8.26 41.52 4.74
C LEU A 15 8.29 40.18 3.99
N LEU A 16 8.86 40.17 2.77
CA LEU A 16 9.00 38.94 1.97
C LEU A 16 9.93 37.93 2.65
N LEU A 17 11.05 38.39 3.22
CA LEU A 17 11.97 37.50 3.95
C LEU A 17 11.33 36.93 5.22
N VAL A 18 10.53 37.72 5.94
CA VAL A 18 9.76 37.24 7.09
C VAL A 18 8.75 36.19 6.66
N ALA A 19 7.98 36.45 5.60
CA ALA A 19 7.02 35.49 5.07
C ALA A 19 7.69 34.18 4.64
N LEU A 20 8.83 34.26 3.94
CA LEU A 20 9.62 33.10 3.52
C LEU A 20 10.17 32.34 4.73
N GLY A 21 10.67 33.04 5.75
CA GLY A 21 11.18 32.44 6.98
C GLY A 21 10.11 31.67 7.76
N VAL A 22 8.89 32.22 7.85
CA VAL A 22 7.74 31.54 8.47
C VAL A 22 7.37 30.29 7.68
N GLY A 23 7.26 30.39 6.35
CA GLY A 23 6.99 29.24 5.48
C GLY A 23 8.03 28.14 5.62
N ALA A 24 9.32 28.50 5.55
CA ALA A 24 10.43 27.56 5.73
C ALA A 24 10.39 26.87 7.11
N ARG A 25 10.06 27.59 8.19
CA ARG A 25 9.96 27.00 9.52
C ARG A 25 8.87 25.93 9.59
N VAL A 26 7.69 26.19 9.00
CA VAL A 26 6.58 25.22 8.96
C VAL A 26 6.98 23.99 8.13
N LEU A 27 7.57 24.20 6.96
CA LEU A 27 8.03 23.10 6.11
C LEU A 27 9.09 22.23 6.80
N LEU A 28 10.05 22.84 7.51
CA LEU A 28 11.06 22.11 8.27
C LEU A 28 10.46 21.31 9.43
N ALA A 29 9.42 21.82 10.09
CA ALA A 29 8.72 21.10 11.15
C ALA A 29 8.05 19.82 10.58
N ILE A 30 7.29 19.97 9.49
CA ILE A 30 6.64 18.84 8.79
C ILE A 30 7.68 17.83 8.29
N PHE A 31 8.77 18.31 7.69
CA PHE A 31 9.81 17.43 7.16
C PHE A 31 10.52 16.63 8.27
N ARG A 32 10.81 17.26 9.42
CA ARG A 32 11.40 16.56 10.57
C ARG A 32 10.47 15.48 11.10
N GLU A 33 9.18 15.79 11.26
CA GLU A 33 8.17 14.84 11.70
C GLU A 33 8.01 13.67 10.70
N GLY A 34 7.99 13.97 9.40
CA GLY A 34 7.94 12.97 8.34
C GLY A 34 9.19 12.07 8.33
N ARG A 35 10.37 12.63 8.59
CA ARG A 35 11.63 11.87 8.62
C ARG A 35 11.69 10.91 9.81
N GLU A 36 11.15 11.30 10.96
CA GLU A 36 11.08 10.41 12.13
C GLU A 36 10.16 9.22 11.87
N ARG A 37 9.01 9.44 11.24
CA ARG A 37 8.09 8.36 10.83
C ARG A 37 8.72 7.45 9.77
N SER A 38 9.41 8.04 8.78
CA SER A 38 10.12 7.27 7.74
C SER A 38 11.22 6.40 8.34
N ARG A 39 11.97 6.92 9.32
CA ARG A 39 12.98 6.14 10.04
C ARG A 39 12.37 4.97 10.80
N LYS A 40 11.28 5.19 11.56
CA LYS A 40 10.56 4.11 12.27
C LYS A 40 10.03 3.05 11.31
N ARG A 41 9.52 3.44 10.14
CA ARG A 41 9.08 2.49 9.10
C ARG A 41 10.25 1.69 8.54
N ARG A 42 11.42 2.29 8.34
CA ARG A 42 12.61 1.59 7.84
C ARG A 42 13.21 0.64 8.87
N GLU A 43 13.19 0.99 10.15
CA GLU A 43 13.59 0.09 11.24
C GLU A 43 12.59 -1.08 11.40
N GLY A 44 11.29 -0.84 11.25
CA GLY A 44 10.26 -1.89 11.31
C GLY A 44 10.04 -2.70 10.02
N GLU A 45 10.55 -2.24 8.86
CA GLU A 45 10.47 -2.99 7.59
C GLU A 45 11.64 -3.97 7.42
N ILE A 46 12.75 -3.77 8.13
CA ILE A 46 13.84 -4.77 8.16
C ILE A 46 13.37 -6.07 8.86
N ASP A 47 12.38 -5.99 9.76
CA ASP A 47 11.89 -7.14 10.52
C ASP A 47 10.79 -7.95 9.79
N ARG A 48 10.23 -7.40 8.70
CA ARG A 48 9.07 -8.02 8.02
C ARG A 48 9.45 -9.09 6.99
N PHE A 49 10.75 -9.35 6.82
CA PHE A 49 11.26 -10.47 6.02
C PHE A 49 11.77 -11.63 6.89
N THR A 50 11.69 -11.55 8.22
CA THR A 50 12.37 -12.52 9.10
C THR A 50 11.53 -13.68 9.59
N GLU A 51 10.21 -13.74 9.37
CA GLU A 51 9.43 -14.93 9.77
C GLU A 51 8.22 -15.14 8.86
N ASP A 52 8.41 -16.02 7.87
CA ASP A 52 7.30 -16.75 7.28
C ASP A 52 6.84 -17.77 8.34
N PRO A 53 5.61 -17.67 8.88
CA PRO A 53 5.14 -18.63 9.87
C PRO A 53 5.15 -20.02 9.24
N VAL A 54 5.97 -20.92 9.81
CA VAL A 54 5.98 -22.34 9.43
C VAL A 54 4.60 -22.90 9.75
N TYR A 55 3.77 -23.05 8.71
CA TYR A 55 2.53 -23.78 8.83
C TYR A 55 2.87 -25.26 8.81
N ASP A 56 2.72 -25.94 9.95
CA ASP A 56 2.55 -27.39 9.99
C ASP A 56 1.18 -27.73 9.38
N ARG A 57 1.11 -27.70 8.04
CA ARG A 57 0.05 -28.37 7.31
C ARG A 57 0.50 -29.80 7.09
N ASP A 58 -0.20 -30.75 7.72
CA ASP A 58 -0.17 -32.13 7.26
C ASP A 58 -0.44 -32.17 5.75
N PRO A 59 0.32 -32.96 4.97
CA PRO A 59 0.07 -33.13 3.55
C PRO A 59 -1.40 -33.52 3.35
N PRO A 60 -2.13 -32.87 2.42
CA PRO A 60 -3.49 -33.29 2.13
C PRO A 60 -3.48 -34.77 1.73
N ASP A 61 -4.35 -35.54 2.38
CA ASP A 61 -4.56 -36.95 2.06
C ASP A 61 -4.89 -37.06 0.55
N PRO A 62 -4.07 -37.74 -0.26
CA PRO A 62 -4.27 -37.83 -1.70
C PRO A 62 -5.58 -38.54 -2.08
N ASP A 63 -6.20 -39.23 -1.12
CA ASP A 63 -7.41 -40.03 -1.32
C ASP A 63 -8.68 -39.39 -0.74
N ALA A 64 -8.58 -38.18 -0.17
CA ALA A 64 -9.75 -37.38 0.23
C ALA A 64 -10.44 -36.75 -0.99
N ASP A 65 -11.12 -37.62 -1.74
CA ASP A 65 -12.30 -37.38 -2.58
C ASP A 65 -12.38 -36.03 -3.32
N GLY A 66 -11.96 -36.02 -4.60
CA GLY A 66 -12.29 -34.89 -5.47
C GLY A 66 -11.48 -34.74 -6.75
N SER A 67 -10.40 -35.48 -6.98
CA SER A 67 -9.44 -35.26 -8.11
C SER A 67 -9.97 -35.47 -9.53
N ARG A 68 -11.28 -35.57 -9.74
CA ARG A 68 -11.88 -35.59 -11.08
C ARG A 68 -12.15 -34.16 -11.53
N PRO A 69 -11.76 -33.78 -12.76
CA PRO A 69 -12.14 -32.50 -13.32
C PRO A 69 -13.67 -32.35 -13.29
N SER A 70 -14.14 -31.20 -12.83
CA SER A 70 -15.56 -30.88 -12.76
C SER A 70 -15.96 -30.07 -13.99
N THR A 71 -17.10 -30.42 -14.58
CA THR A 71 -17.71 -29.62 -15.64
C THR A 71 -18.58 -28.56 -15.00
N CYS A 72 -18.41 -27.31 -15.40
CA CYS A 72 -19.20 -26.21 -14.86
C CYS A 72 -20.68 -26.35 -15.25
N PRO A 73 -21.62 -26.31 -14.29
CA PRO A 73 -23.06 -26.41 -14.59
C PRO A 73 -23.61 -25.17 -15.30
N HIS A 74 -22.92 -24.03 -15.21
CA HIS A 74 -23.38 -22.77 -15.78
C HIS A 74 -22.95 -22.55 -17.24
N CYS A 75 -21.72 -22.93 -17.60
CA CYS A 75 -21.17 -22.66 -18.94
C CYS A 75 -20.58 -23.89 -19.64
N GLY A 76 -20.53 -25.05 -18.98
CA GLY A 76 -20.00 -26.29 -19.54
C GLY A 76 -18.47 -26.39 -19.60
N ALA A 77 -17.72 -25.41 -19.08
CA ALA A 77 -16.26 -25.44 -19.10
C ALA A 77 -15.68 -26.49 -18.14
N GLU A 78 -14.61 -27.16 -18.56
CA GLU A 78 -13.86 -28.09 -17.71
C GLU A 78 -12.94 -27.35 -16.73
N ASN A 79 -13.06 -27.70 -15.44
CA ASN A 79 -12.29 -27.13 -14.35
C ASN A 79 -11.54 -28.24 -13.60
N ALA A 80 -10.34 -27.93 -13.11
CA ALA A 80 -9.63 -28.87 -12.24
C ALA A 80 -10.33 -28.94 -10.87
N SER A 81 -10.18 -30.07 -10.19
CA SER A 81 -10.82 -30.37 -8.89
C SER A 81 -10.52 -29.38 -7.76
N GLY A 82 -9.45 -28.58 -7.88
CA GLY A 82 -9.09 -27.56 -6.89
C GLY A 82 -9.83 -26.22 -7.03
N PHE A 83 -10.69 -26.07 -8.04
CA PHE A 83 -11.39 -24.81 -8.28
C PHE A 83 -12.77 -24.80 -7.60
N THR A 84 -13.00 -23.77 -6.77
CA THR A 84 -14.32 -23.49 -6.18
C THR A 84 -15.27 -22.78 -7.16
N PHE A 85 -14.69 -22.04 -8.11
CA PHE A 85 -15.40 -21.24 -9.12
C PHE A 85 -14.89 -21.57 -10.51
N CYS A 86 -15.76 -21.46 -11.51
CA CYS A 86 -15.40 -21.68 -12.90
C CYS A 86 -14.39 -20.63 -13.39
N ARG A 87 -13.34 -21.08 -14.07
CA ARG A 87 -12.32 -20.20 -14.66
C ARG A 87 -12.82 -19.37 -15.84
N GLU A 88 -13.92 -19.77 -16.47
CA GLU A 88 -14.48 -19.09 -17.65
C GLU A 88 -15.62 -18.12 -17.28
N CYS A 89 -16.56 -18.55 -16.44
CA CYS A 89 -17.77 -17.77 -16.14
C CYS A 89 -17.87 -17.29 -14.68
N ALA A 90 -16.91 -17.67 -13.82
CA ALA A 90 -16.91 -17.39 -12.38
C ALA A 90 -18.12 -17.94 -11.59
N GLY A 91 -18.95 -18.81 -12.20
CA GLY A 91 -20.04 -19.50 -11.50
C GLY A 91 -19.53 -20.54 -10.49
N PRO A 92 -20.26 -20.80 -9.39
CA PRO A 92 -19.90 -21.80 -8.40
C PRO A 92 -19.85 -23.23 -8.98
N LEU A 93 -18.91 -24.06 -8.51
CA LEU A 93 -18.76 -25.46 -8.94
C LEU A 93 -19.22 -26.49 -7.88
N GLY A 94 -19.66 -26.01 -6.71
CA GLY A 94 -20.12 -26.85 -5.61
C GLY A 94 -21.59 -27.29 -5.73
N PRO A 95 -22.11 -28.09 -4.78
CA PRO A 95 -23.44 -28.72 -4.83
C PRO A 95 -24.65 -27.75 -4.87
N ASN A 96 -24.41 -26.44 -4.89
CA ASN A 96 -25.43 -25.40 -4.97
C ASN A 96 -25.29 -24.52 -6.24
N GLY A 97 -24.51 -24.97 -7.24
CA GLY A 97 -24.33 -24.31 -8.54
C GLY A 97 -25.20 -24.93 -9.64
#